data_AF-A0A3A2Z5M4-F1
#
_entry.id   AF-A0A3A2Z5M4-F1
#
_cell.length_a   1.000
_cell.length_b   1.000
_cell.length_c   1.000
_cell.angle_alpha   90.00
_cell.angle_beta   90.00
_cell.angle_gamma   90.00
#
_symmetry.space_group_name_H-M   'P 1'
#
loop_
_entity.id
_entity.type
_entity.pdbx_description
1 polymer ?
#
loop_
_entity_poly.entity_id
_entity_poly.type
_entity_poly.pdbx_seq_one_letter_code
_entity_poly.pdbx_strand_id
1 'polypeptide(L)'
;MLNGSKDQSTTPKDELTQYLDSGPLSFWKENQHRFPALAAMARDTLLVLATRAGVERLFNTARDICYYRRGRLNATTIQELIMFRCTSKFDAEEDEAIYLKEFLSENEIEARMEVKEDPD
;
A
#
# COMPACT_ATOMS: atom_id res chain seq x y z
N MET A 1 30.99 -19.96 -34.16
CA MET A 1 29.84 -19.38 -34.89
C MET A 1 28.81 -20.49 -34.98
N LEU A 2 27.69 -20.48 -34.28
CA LEU A 2 26.57 -19.55 -34.44
C LEU A 2 25.79 -19.44 -33.11
N ASN A 3 25.49 -18.21 -32.71
CA ASN A 3 24.52 -17.88 -31.66
C ASN A 3 23.13 -18.29 -32.13
N GLY A 4 22.47 -19.19 -31.38
CA GLY A 4 21.03 -19.42 -31.49
C GLY A 4 20.30 -18.58 -30.45
N SER A 5 19.81 -17.42 -30.89
CA SER A 5 19.00 -16.50 -30.10
C SER A 5 17.84 -17.22 -29.44
N LYS A 6 17.80 -17.20 -28.10
CA LYS A 6 16.67 -17.65 -27.31
C LYS A 6 15.56 -16.62 -27.50
N ASP A 7 14.65 -16.91 -28.43
CA ASP A 7 13.42 -16.15 -28.64
C ASP A 7 12.62 -16.22 -27.33
N GLN A 8 12.74 -15.18 -26.50
CA GLN A 8 11.89 -15.03 -25.33
C GLN A 8 10.50 -14.69 -25.88
N SER A 9 9.64 -15.71 -26.00
CA SER A 9 8.21 -15.50 -26.17
C SER A 9 7.69 -14.80 -24.91
N THR A 10 7.76 -13.48 -24.87
CA THR A 10 7.04 -12.65 -23.91
C THR A 10 5.57 -12.78 -24.26
N THR A 11 4.90 -13.78 -23.68
CA THR A 11 3.44 -13.79 -23.65
C THR A 11 3.01 -12.44 -23.06
N PRO A 12 2.16 -11.65 -23.75
CA PRO A 12 1.72 -10.39 -23.20
C PRO A 12 0.94 -10.72 -21.93
N LYS A 13 1.50 -10.40 -20.76
CA LYS A 13 0.70 -10.40 -19.53
C LYS A 13 -0.44 -9.42 -19.79
N ASP A 14 -1.67 -9.90 -19.67
CA ASP A 14 -2.86 -9.07 -19.82
C ASP A 14 -2.73 -7.83 -18.92
N GLU A 15 -2.95 -6.64 -19.47
CA GLU A 15 -2.75 -5.37 -18.77
C GLU A 15 -3.62 -5.31 -17.51
N LEU A 16 -4.79 -5.97 -17.53
CA LEU A 16 -5.67 -6.10 -16.37
C LEU A 16 -5.05 -6.92 -15.24
N THR A 17 -4.46 -8.07 -15.57
CA THR A 17 -3.79 -8.92 -14.58
C THR A 17 -2.59 -8.18 -13.97
N GLN A 18 -1.84 -7.45 -14.78
CA GLN A 18 -0.73 -6.63 -14.30
C GLN A 18 -1.21 -5.51 -13.35
N TYR A 19 -2.34 -4.87 -13.65
CA TYR A 19 -2.93 -3.83 -12.80
C TYR A 19 -3.36 -4.35 -11.42
N LEU A 20 -3.92 -5.56 -11.38
CA LEU A 20 -4.37 -6.19 -10.14
C LEU A 20 -3.20 -6.70 -9.29
N ASP A 21 -2.18 -7.30 -9.90
CA ASP A 21 -1.04 -7.89 -9.18
C ASP A 21 -0.04 -6.85 -8.64
N SER A 22 0.28 -5.81 -9.41
CA SER A 22 1.29 -4.80 -9.03
C SER A 22 0.75 -3.71 -8.10
N GLY A 23 -0.57 -3.61 -7.99
CA GLY A 23 -1.26 -2.53 -7.30
C GLY A 23 -1.51 -1.33 -8.23
N PRO A 24 -2.72 -0.74 -8.19
CA PRO A 24 -3.12 0.35 -9.07
C PRO A 24 -2.15 1.54 -9.15
N LEU A 25 -1.61 1.98 -8.02
CA LEU A 25 -0.70 3.13 -7.95
C LEU A 25 0.65 2.85 -8.62
N SER A 26 1.19 1.63 -8.46
CA SER A 26 2.44 1.20 -9.08
C SER A 26 2.30 1.11 -10.59
N PHE A 27 1.20 0.49 -11.05
CA PHE A 27 0.89 0.37 -12.47
C PHE A 27 0.80 1.73 -13.18
N TRP A 28 0.08 2.69 -12.59
CA TRP A 28 -0.06 4.03 -13.19
C TRP A 28 1.24 4.84 -13.15
N LYS A 29 2.09 4.61 -12.14
CA LYS A 29 3.43 5.23 -12.06
C LYS A 29 4.34 4.73 -13.18
N GLU A 30 4.36 3.43 -13.44
CA GLU A 30 5.15 2.83 -14.52
C GLU A 30 4.65 3.24 -15.91
N ASN A 31 3.34 3.32 -16.08
CA ASN A 31 2.69 3.68 -17.36
C ASN A 31 2.50 5.19 -17.56
N GLN A 32 3.01 6.04 -16.65
CA GLN A 32 2.86 7.49 -16.74
C GLN A 32 3.44 8.07 -18.04
N HIS A 33 4.52 7.48 -18.56
CA HIS A 33 5.13 7.90 -19.82
C HIS A 33 4.26 7.57 -21.04
N ARG A 34 3.50 6.46 -21.01
CA ARG A 34 2.54 6.06 -22.06
C ARG A 34 1.26 6.88 -22.00
N PHE A 35 0.77 7.16 -20.79
CA PHE A 35 -0.52 7.79 -20.55
C PHE A 35 -0.43 8.94 -19.52
N PRO A 36 0.23 10.07 -19.83
CA PRO A 36 0.55 11.10 -18.84
C PRO A 36 -0.69 11.75 -18.21
N ALA A 37 -1.72 12.06 -19.02
CA ALA A 37 -2.96 12.66 -18.51
C ALA A 37 -3.79 11.67 -17.69
N LEU A 38 -3.85 10.40 -18.13
CA LEU A 38 -4.65 9.38 -17.47
C LEU A 38 -4.00 8.91 -16.17
N ALA A 39 -2.67 8.77 -16.15
CA ALA A 39 -1.91 8.46 -14.94
C ALA A 39 -2.04 9.56 -13.87
N ALA A 40 -2.05 10.84 -14.29
CA ALA A 40 -2.30 11.96 -13.38
C ALA A 40 -3.70 11.86 -12.74
N MET A 41 -4.74 11.66 -13.56
CA MET A 41 -6.13 11.50 -13.07
C MET A 41 -6.29 10.28 -12.16
N ALA A 42 -5.72 9.14 -12.57
CA ALA A 42 -5.80 7.91 -11.82
C ALA A 42 -5.10 8.04 -10.47
N ARG A 43 -3.92 8.67 -10.42
CA ARG A 43 -3.23 8.98 -9.16
C ARG A 43 -4.11 9.82 -8.24
N ASP A 44 -4.68 10.92 -8.72
CA ASP A 44 -5.48 11.80 -7.86
C ASP A 44 -6.73 11.07 -7.32
N THR A 45 -7.39 10.28 -8.16
CA THR A 45 -8.55 9.47 -7.77
C THR A 45 -8.18 8.39 -6.75
N LEU A 46 -7.10 7.64 -7.01
CA LEU A 46 -6.64 6.55 -6.15
C LEU A 46 -6.08 7.08 -4.81
N LEU A 47 -5.45 8.25 -4.79
CA LEU A 47 -5.01 8.91 -3.56
C LEU A 47 -6.19 9.34 -2.70
N VAL A 48 -7.25 9.88 -3.30
CA VAL A 48 -8.50 10.20 -2.58
C VAL A 48 -9.12 8.93 -1.99
N LEU A 49 -9.11 7.81 -2.72
CA LEU A 49 -9.61 6.53 -2.21
C LEU A 49 -8.73 5.98 -1.07
N ALA A 50 -7.42 6.07 -1.19
CA ALA A 50 -6.49 5.65 -0.13
C ALA A 50 -6.66 6.49 1.14
N THR A 51 -6.85 7.80 1.00
CA THR A 51 -7.05 8.72 2.14
C THR A 51 -8.45 8.61 2.75
N ARG A 52 -9.44 8.15 1.99
CA ARG A 52 -10.82 7.93 2.49
C ARG A 52 -10.86 6.97 3.68
N ALA A 53 -10.10 5.88 3.63
CA ALA A 53 -9.98 4.96 4.77
C ALA A 53 -9.33 5.65 5.99
N GLY A 54 -8.40 6.58 5.77
CA GLY A 54 -7.79 7.41 6.81
C GLY A 54 -8.80 8.32 7.52
N VAL A 55 -9.66 9.02 6.77
CA VAL A 55 -10.67 9.91 7.37
C VAL A 55 -11.76 9.13 8.11
N GLU A 56 -12.17 7.96 7.62
CA GLU A 56 -13.14 7.10 8.32
C GLU A 56 -12.58 6.62 9.67
N ARG A 57 -11.29 6.24 9.72
CA ARG A 57 -10.59 5.92 10.98
C ARG A 57 -10.49 7.12 11.93
N LEU A 58 -10.23 8.31 11.39
CA LEU A 58 -10.20 9.56 12.16
C LEU A 58 -11.57 9.86 12.79
N PHE A 59 -12.65 9.79 11.99
CA PHE A 59 -14.01 10.02 12.46
C PHE A 59 -14.46 8.97 13.47
N ASN A 60 -14.04 7.71 13.31
CA ASN A 60 -14.35 6.67 14.29
C ASN A 60 -13.61 6.91 15.61
N THR A 61 -12.33 7.30 15.54
CA THR A 61 -11.54 7.67 16.73
C THR A 61 -12.14 8.88 17.45
N ALA A 62 -12.56 9.90 16.68
CA ALA A 62 -13.26 11.06 17.22
C ALA A 62 -14.59 10.66 17.89
N ARG A 63 -15.36 9.76 17.26
CA ARG A 63 -16.57 9.19 17.84
C ARG A 63 -16.28 8.49 19.15
N ASP A 64 -15.27 7.63 19.22
CA ASP A 64 -14.91 6.92 20.46
C ASP A 64 -14.53 7.90 21.57
N ILE A 65 -13.71 8.91 21.28
CA ILE A 65 -13.32 9.95 22.25
C ILE A 65 -14.55 10.72 22.74
N CYS A 66 -15.42 11.16 21.83
CA CYS A 66 -16.63 11.91 22.15
C CYS A 66 -17.70 11.06 22.87
N TYR A 67 -17.83 9.79 22.50
CA TYR A 67 -18.85 8.88 23.02
C TYR A 67 -18.48 8.34 24.40
N TYR A 68 -17.23 7.86 24.59
CA TYR A 68 -16.79 7.29 25.87
C TYR A 68 -16.52 8.34 26.95
N ARG A 69 -16.18 9.59 26.59
CA ARG A 69 -15.82 10.64 27.57
C ARG A 69 -16.92 11.67 27.86
N ARG A 70 -18.20 11.31 27.69
CA ARG A 70 -19.39 12.19 27.87
C ARG A 70 -19.18 13.43 28.76
N GLY A 71 -19.43 14.60 28.16
CA GLY A 71 -20.15 15.69 28.84
C GLY A 71 -19.62 17.11 28.61
N ARG A 72 -18.32 17.34 28.72
CA ARG A 72 -17.77 18.73 28.79
C ARG A 72 -16.33 18.90 28.29
N LEU A 73 -15.86 18.04 27.40
CA LEU A 73 -14.59 18.33 26.74
C LEU A 73 -14.77 19.53 25.80
N ASN A 74 -13.88 20.51 25.92
CA ASN A 74 -13.85 21.61 24.97
C ASN A 74 -13.38 21.07 23.60
N ALA A 75 -13.72 21.78 22.52
CA ALA A 75 -13.38 21.35 21.17
C ALA A 75 -11.86 21.18 20.98
N THR A 76 -11.06 22.04 21.64
CA THR A 76 -9.60 22.01 21.59
C THR A 76 -9.02 20.71 22.15
N THR A 77 -9.47 20.26 23.31
CA THR A 77 -9.02 19.01 23.95
C THR A 77 -9.49 17.79 23.15
N ILE A 78 -10.66 17.84 22.52
CA ILE A 78 -11.08 16.79 21.59
C ILE A 78 -10.12 16.71 20.40
N GLN A 79 -9.78 17.85 19.79
CA GLN A 79 -8.83 17.91 18.70
C GLN A 79 -7.44 17.40 19.10
N GLU A 80 -6.93 17.82 20.27
CA GLU A 80 -5.65 17.36 20.81
C GLU A 80 -5.64 15.85 21.05
N LEU A 81 -6.71 15.30 21.63
CA LEU A 81 -6.84 13.86 21.86
C LEU A 81 -6.93 13.07 20.55
N ILE A 82 -7.63 13.59 19.53
CA ILE A 82 -7.70 13.00 18.20
C ILE A 82 -6.32 13.01 17.56
N MET A 83 -5.62 14.16 17.55
CA MET A 83 -4.29 14.29 16.98
C MET A 83 -3.29 13.37 17.67
N PHE A 84 -3.23 13.39 19.00
CA PHE A 84 -2.36 12.52 19.79
C PHE A 84 -2.64 11.04 19.51
N ARG A 85 -3.93 10.63 19.44
CA ARG A 85 -4.28 9.24 19.15
C ARG A 85 -3.92 8.85 17.72
N CYS A 86 -4.06 9.75 16.76
CA CYS A 86 -3.65 9.52 15.39
C CYS A 86 -2.14 9.34 15.30
N THR A 87 -1.35 10.26 15.85
CA THR A 87 0.12 10.18 15.80
C THR A 87 0.65 8.93 16.50
N SER A 88 0.19 8.63 17.72
CA SER A 88 0.65 7.44 18.44
C SER A 88 0.26 6.11 17.79
N LYS A 89 -0.83 6.09 17.01
CA LYS A 89 -1.19 4.91 16.20
C LYS A 89 -0.31 4.79 14.96
N PHE A 90 0.00 5.91 14.30
CA PHE A 90 0.92 5.94 13.16
C PHE A 90 2.30 5.43 13.57
N ASP A 91 2.84 5.88 14.71
CA ASP A 91 4.14 5.42 15.21
C ASP A 91 4.14 3.91 15.46
N ALA A 92 3.08 3.36 16.06
CA ALA A 92 2.96 1.92 16.31
C ALA A 92 2.78 1.07 15.03
N GLU A 93 2.02 1.57 14.06
CA GLU A 93 1.82 0.91 12.75
C GLU A 93 3.11 0.95 11.91
N GLU A 94 3.90 2.02 12.00
CA GLU A 94 5.21 2.15 11.36
C GLU A 94 6.23 1.19 11.99
N ASP A 95 6.28 1.11 13.32
CA ASP A 95 7.13 0.15 14.05
C ASP A 95 6.77 -1.30 13.70
N GLU A 96 5.48 -1.64 13.61
CA GLU A 96 5.02 -2.98 13.22
C GLU A 96 5.33 -3.28 11.75
N ALA A 97 5.19 -2.31 10.84
CA ALA A 97 5.55 -2.47 9.44
C ALA A 97 7.07 -2.63 9.25
N ILE A 98 7.89 -1.91 10.03
CA ILE A 98 9.35 -2.07 10.06
C ILE A 98 9.70 -3.48 10.57
N TYR A 99 9.10 -3.90 11.70
CA TYR A 99 9.32 -5.22 12.29
C TYR A 99 8.93 -6.37 11.35
N LEU A 100 7.77 -6.29 10.70
CA LEU A 100 7.33 -7.30 9.73
C LEU A 100 8.22 -7.32 8.50
N LYS A 101 8.68 -6.16 8.03
CA LYS A 101 9.60 -6.07 6.88
C LYS A 101 10.98 -6.63 7.22
N GLU A 102 11.45 -6.44 8.45
CA GLU A 102 12.70 -7.02 8.95
C GLU A 102 12.61 -8.55 9.04
N PHE A 103 11.49 -9.08 9.56
CA PHE A 103 11.31 -10.52 9.77
C PHE A 103 10.94 -11.32 8.50
N LEU A 104 10.18 -10.73 7.57
CA LEU A 104 9.78 -11.39 6.31
C LEU A 104 10.88 -11.32 5.23
N SER A 105 11.93 -10.52 5.41
CA SER A 105 12.95 -10.27 4.37
C SER A 105 14.04 -11.34 4.22
N GLU A 106 14.16 -12.32 5.12
CA GLU A 106 15.18 -13.38 4.97
C GLU A 106 14.56 -14.74 4.57
N ASN A 107 13.40 -15.10 5.14
CA ASN A 107 12.87 -16.46 5.00
C ASN A 107 12.03 -16.69 3.73
N GLU A 108 11.43 -15.66 3.12
CA GLU A 108 10.55 -15.85 1.95
C GLU A 108 11.29 -15.79 0.61
N ILE A 109 12.50 -15.20 0.56
CA ILE A 109 13.36 -15.19 -0.64
C ILE A 109 14.01 -16.57 -0.83
N GLU A 110 14.49 -17.19 0.24
CA GLU A 110 15.05 -18.56 0.24
C GLU A 110 14.00 -19.59 -0.20
N ALA A 111 12.79 -19.52 0.38
CA ALA A 111 11.70 -20.45 0.07
C ALA A 111 11.14 -20.33 -1.36
N ARG A 112 11.32 -19.19 -2.04
CA ARG A 112 10.96 -19.02 -3.47
C ARG A 112 12.09 -19.38 -4.42
N MET A 113 13.33 -19.51 -3.92
CA MET A 113 14.47 -20.00 -4.71
C MET A 113 14.60 -21.53 -4.66
N GLU A 114 14.19 -22.19 -3.58
CA GLU A 114 14.26 -23.66 -3.45
C GLU A 114 13.19 -24.44 -4.24
N VAL A 115 12.06 -23.84 -4.65
CA VAL A 115 10.98 -24.55 -5.38
C VAL A 115 11.23 -24.60 -6.91
N LYS A 116 12.44 -24.26 -7.40
CA LYS A 116 12.75 -24.22 -8.83
C LYS A 116 13.93 -25.07 -9.30
N GLU A 117 14.45 -25.97 -8.47
CA GLU A 117 15.38 -27.03 -8.88
C GLU A 117 14.79 -28.41 -8.60
N ASP A 118 13.82 -28.82 -9.42
CA ASP A 118 13.65 -30.24 -9.77
C ASP A 118 13.95 -30.37 -11.28
N PRO A 119 15.12 -30.89 -11.67
CA PRO A 119 15.34 -31.38 -13.02
C PRO A 119 14.75 -32.80 -13.15
N ASP A 120 13.93 -33.01 -14.19
CA ASP A 120 13.56 -34.34 -14.72
C ASP A 120 14.79 -35.26 -14.92
#